data_AF-A0A6I9LZR0-F1
#
_entry.id   AF-A0A6I9LZR0-F1
#
_cell.length_a   1.000
_cell.length_b   1.000
_cell.length_c   1.000
_cell.angle_alpha   90.00
_cell.angle_beta   90.00
_cell.angle_gamma   90.00
#
_symmetry.space_group_name_H-M   'P 1'
#
loop_
_entity.id
_entity.type
_entity.pdbx_description
1 polymer ?
#
loop_
_entity_poly.entity_id
_entity_poly.type
_entity_poly.pdbx_seq_one_letter_code
_entity_poly.pdbx_strand_id
1 'polypeptide(L)'
;MAPPQRCPLCRQTFFCGRGHVYSRKHQRQLKGALERLLPQVEAARKAVRAAQVERYVPEHDRCCWCPCCGCEVRKHLSHGNLTVLHGGLLEHLASPEHKKATNKFWWENKANAQMKEKFLISPQDYAR
;
A
#
# COMPACT_ATOMS: atom_id res chain seq x y z
N MET A 1 19.31 -26.06 -11.86
CA MET A 1 19.08 -24.65 -12.27
C MET A 1 18.00 -24.07 -11.38
N ALA A 2 18.15 -22.83 -10.89
CA ALA A 2 17.10 -22.20 -10.10
C ALA A 2 15.87 -21.93 -10.99
N PRO A 3 14.64 -22.13 -10.49
CA PRO A 3 13.43 -21.88 -11.27
C PRO A 3 13.32 -20.38 -11.63
N PRO A 4 12.77 -20.05 -12.81
CA PRO A 4 12.58 -18.67 -13.23
C PRO A 4 11.69 -17.91 -12.23
N GLN A 5 12.17 -16.78 -11.73
CA GLN A 5 11.41 -15.93 -10.80
C GLN A 5 10.93 -14.67 -11.50
N ARG A 6 9.61 -14.48 -11.56
CA ARG A 6 9.01 -13.25 -12.08
C ARG A 6 8.89 -12.22 -10.97
N CYS A 7 9.47 -11.04 -11.20
CA CYS A 7 9.31 -9.90 -10.29
C CYS A 7 8.09 -9.07 -10.70
N PRO A 8 7.08 -8.89 -9.84
CA PRO A 8 5.89 -8.09 -10.17
C PRO A 8 6.21 -6.61 -10.36
N LEU A 9 7.22 -6.08 -9.64
CA LEU A 9 7.66 -4.68 -9.77
C LEU A 9 8.42 -4.42 -11.07
N CYS A 10 9.34 -5.32 -11.44
CA CYS A 10 10.13 -5.18 -12.68
C CYS A 10 9.39 -5.69 -13.91
N ARG A 11 8.27 -6.41 -13.73
CA ARG A 11 7.52 -7.15 -14.75
C ARG A 11 8.40 -8.02 -15.65
N GLN A 12 9.48 -8.55 -15.08
CA GLN A 12 10.52 -9.29 -15.78
C GLN A 12 10.77 -10.62 -15.07
N THR A 13 11.10 -11.63 -15.89
CA THR A 13 11.50 -12.96 -15.42
C THR A 13 13.01 -13.00 -15.30
N PHE A 14 13.50 -13.41 -14.13
CA PHE A 14 14.92 -13.55 -13.83
C PHE A 14 15.25 -15.03 -13.63
N PHE A 15 16.30 -15.49 -14.31
CA PHE A 15 16.76 -16.88 -14.26
C PHE A 15 17.91 -17.07 -13.25
N CYS A 16 18.49 -15.98 -12.75
CA CYS A 16 19.64 -15.96 -11.86
C CYS A 16 19.23 -15.57 -10.43
N GLY A 17 18.38 -16.39 -9.79
CA GLY A 17 18.02 -16.24 -8.38
C GLY A 17 17.51 -14.85 -7.95
N ARG A 18 17.72 -14.50 -6.67
CA ARG A 18 17.20 -13.26 -6.06
C ARG A 18 18.12 -12.04 -6.17
N GLY A 19 19.23 -12.11 -6.91
CA GLY A 19 20.20 -11.01 -7.00
C GLY A 19 19.64 -9.72 -7.62
N HIS A 20 18.60 -9.83 -8.46
CA HIS A 20 18.03 -8.68 -9.17
C HIS A 20 17.41 -7.62 -8.24
N VAL A 21 16.99 -7.98 -7.02
CA VAL A 21 16.37 -7.05 -6.06
C VAL A 21 17.34 -5.95 -5.62
N TYR A 22 18.65 -6.23 -5.69
CA TYR A 22 19.70 -5.26 -5.38
C TYR A 22 20.05 -4.35 -6.57
N SER A 23 19.49 -4.60 -7.75
CA SER A 23 19.78 -3.80 -8.94
C SER A 23 19.16 -2.41 -8.87
N ARG A 24 19.88 -1.40 -9.37
CA ARG A 24 19.39 0.00 -9.43
C ARG A 24 18.06 0.14 -10.19
N LYS A 25 17.79 -0.72 -11.17
CA LYS A 25 16.52 -0.74 -11.92
C LYS A 25 15.36 -1.16 -11.01
N HIS A 26 15.53 -2.24 -10.25
CA HIS A 26 14.51 -2.72 -9.31
C HIS A 26 14.26 -1.68 -8.22
N GLN A 27 15.31 -1.15 -7.60
CA GLN A 27 15.18 -0.14 -6.55
C GLN A 27 14.47 1.14 -7.02
N ARG A 28 14.70 1.57 -8.27
CA ARG A 28 13.94 2.68 -8.88
C ARG A 28 12.45 2.37 -9.06
N GLN A 29 12.11 1.16 -9.55
CA GLN A 29 10.71 0.74 -9.71
C GLN A 29 10.00 0.60 -8.35
N LEU A 30 10.68 0.00 -7.38
CA LEU A 30 10.22 -0.10 -5.99
C LEU A 30 9.94 1.27 -5.40
N LYS A 31 10.89 2.21 -5.53
CA LYS A 31 10.73 3.59 -5.06
C LYS A 31 9.51 4.24 -5.71
N GLY A 32 9.37 4.15 -7.03
CA GLY A 32 8.23 4.72 -7.75
C GLY A 32 6.87 4.12 -7.35
N ALA A 33 6.83 2.81 -7.05
CA ALA A 33 5.61 2.17 -6.55
C ALA A 33 5.24 2.67 -5.15
N LEU A 34 6.23 2.82 -4.27
CA LEU A 34 6.04 3.35 -2.92
C LEU A 34 5.68 4.84 -2.91
N GLU A 35 6.29 5.65 -3.78
CA GLU A 35 6.00 7.09 -3.95
C GLU A 35 4.56 7.34 -4.44
N ARG A 36 3.94 6.39 -5.15
CA ARG A 36 2.51 6.47 -5.53
C ARG A 36 1.57 6.14 -4.38
N LEU A 37 1.95 5.19 -3.53
CA LEU A 37 1.14 4.79 -2.38
C LEU A 37 1.26 5.81 -1.23
N LEU A 38 2.44 6.39 -1.02
CA LEU A 38 2.74 7.30 0.08
C LEU A 38 1.72 8.45 0.25
N PRO A 39 1.39 9.26 -0.78
CA PRO A 39 0.42 10.34 -0.64
C PRO A 39 -0.99 9.83 -0.30
N GLN A 40 -1.36 8.61 -0.72
CA GLN A 40 -2.64 8.00 -0.34
C GLN A 40 -2.66 7.62 1.14
N VAL A 41 -1.55 7.10 1.67
CA VAL A 41 -1.40 6.78 3.10
C VAL A 41 -1.41 8.04 3.95
N GLU A 42 -0.70 9.09 3.53
CA GLU A 42 -0.69 10.38 4.23
C GLU A 42 -2.07 11.05 4.22
N ALA A 43 -2.77 11.01 3.08
CA ALA A 43 -4.15 11.49 2.99
C ALA A 43 -5.09 10.69 3.89
N ALA A 44 -4.95 9.36 3.95
CA ALA A 44 -5.73 8.51 4.84
C ALA A 44 -5.48 8.85 6.32
N ARG A 45 -4.21 9.02 6.74
CA ARG A 45 -3.86 9.47 8.10
C ARG A 45 -4.47 10.82 8.44
N LYS A 46 -4.43 11.78 7.51
CA LYS A 46 -5.04 13.10 7.70
C LYS A 46 -6.57 13.01 7.81
N ALA A 47 -7.19 12.15 7.00
CA ALA A 47 -8.64 11.95 7.00
C ALA A 47 -9.14 11.38 8.34
N VAL A 48 -8.40 10.46 8.97
CA VAL A 48 -8.71 9.98 10.34
C VAL A 48 -8.74 11.12 11.32
N ARG A 49 -7.67 11.92 11.37
CA ARG A 49 -7.52 13.01 12.34
C ARG A 49 -8.61 14.07 12.19
N ALA A 50 -9.14 14.22 10.98
CA ALA A 50 -10.18 15.20 10.68
C ALA A 50 -11.59 14.60 10.64
N ALA A 51 -11.75 13.28 10.88
CA ALA A 51 -13.02 12.55 10.81
C ALA A 51 -13.88 12.95 9.59
N GLN A 52 -13.28 13.00 8.39
CA GLN A 52 -13.94 13.55 7.20
C GLN A 52 -15.03 12.61 6.68
N VAL A 53 -16.28 13.04 6.82
CA VAL A 53 -17.47 12.37 6.31
C VAL A 53 -18.21 13.31 5.36
N GLU A 54 -18.50 12.82 4.16
CA GLU A 54 -19.23 13.56 3.14
C GLU A 54 -20.50 12.82 2.72
N ARG A 55 -21.40 13.51 2.02
CA ARG A 55 -22.53 12.85 1.37
C ARG A 55 -22.02 11.97 0.24
N TYR A 56 -22.58 10.78 0.11
CA TYR A 56 -22.21 9.86 -0.96
C TYR A 56 -22.43 10.50 -2.33
N VAL A 57 -21.39 10.45 -3.16
CA VAL A 57 -21.44 10.69 -4.59
C VAL A 57 -20.79 9.51 -5.32
N PRO A 58 -21.18 9.21 -6.57
CA PRO A 58 -20.58 8.11 -7.34
C PRO A 58 -19.06 8.19 -7.48
N GLU A 59 -18.49 9.40 -7.42
CA GLU A 59 -17.05 9.62 -7.46
C GLU A 59 -16.30 9.01 -6.27
N HIS A 60 -16.99 8.68 -5.18
CA HIS A 60 -16.41 8.04 -4.00
C HIS A 60 -16.13 6.54 -4.18
N ASP A 61 -16.63 5.89 -5.25
CA ASP A 61 -16.37 4.47 -5.54
C ASP A 61 -14.98 4.24 -6.20
N ARG A 62 -14.01 5.09 -5.87
CA ARG A 62 -12.65 5.00 -6.41
C ARG A 62 -11.83 3.97 -5.66
N CYS A 63 -11.03 3.23 -6.40
CA CYS A 63 -10.04 2.30 -5.86
C CYS A 63 -8.60 2.82 -5.99
N CYS A 64 -7.72 2.25 -5.19
CA CYS A 64 -6.27 2.42 -5.27
C CYS A 64 -5.58 1.06 -5.25
N TRP A 65 -4.42 0.99 -5.90
CA TRP A 65 -3.62 -0.23 -5.91
C TRP A 65 -2.66 -0.24 -4.73
N CYS A 66 -2.68 -1.29 -3.91
CA CYS A 66 -1.70 -1.50 -2.86
C CYS A 66 -0.52 -2.34 -3.38
N PRO A 67 0.67 -1.77 -3.63
CA PRO A 67 1.85 -2.55 -4.04
C PRO A 67 2.29 -3.59 -3.01
N CYS A 68 2.05 -3.37 -1.71
CA CYS A 68 2.43 -4.31 -0.65
C CYS A 68 1.60 -5.60 -0.71
N CYS A 69 0.29 -5.46 -0.95
CA CYS A 69 -0.65 -6.57 -0.98
C CYS A 69 -0.87 -7.12 -2.39
N GLY A 70 -0.54 -6.35 -3.43
CA GLY A 70 -0.78 -6.71 -4.82
C GLY A 70 -2.26 -6.81 -5.16
N CYS A 71 -3.09 -5.98 -4.52
CA CYS A 71 -4.54 -5.96 -4.72
C CYS A 71 -5.08 -4.54 -4.87
N GLU A 72 -6.30 -4.47 -5.41
CA GLU A 72 -7.09 -3.26 -5.48
C GLU A 72 -7.83 -3.05 -4.15
N VAL A 73 -7.81 -1.82 -3.64
CA VAL A 73 -8.35 -1.42 -2.34
C VAL A 73 -9.25 -0.21 -2.55
N ARG A 74 -10.46 -0.25 -1.99
CA ARG A 74 -11.38 0.89 -2.02
C ARG A 74 -10.76 2.08 -1.30
N LYS A 75 -10.80 3.27 -1.88
CA LYS A 75 -10.29 4.47 -1.21
C LYS A 75 -11.22 4.88 -0.08
N HIS A 76 -12.50 5.06 -0.38
CA HIS A 76 -13.49 5.55 0.56
C HIS A 76 -14.37 4.40 1.06
N LEU A 77 -15.03 4.61 2.21
CA LEU A 77 -16.02 3.68 2.74
C LEU A 77 -17.39 4.35 2.69
N SER A 78 -18.31 3.80 1.90
CA SER A 78 -19.66 4.36 1.73
C SER A 78 -20.69 3.48 2.42
N HIS A 79 -21.58 4.09 3.20
CA HIS A 79 -22.68 3.42 3.85
C HIS A 79 -23.95 4.26 3.71
N GLY A 80 -24.89 3.78 2.88
CA GLY A 80 -26.10 4.52 2.54
C GLY A 80 -25.79 5.82 1.79
N ASN A 81 -26.23 6.95 2.34
CA ASN A 81 -26.02 8.28 1.77
C ASN A 81 -24.77 9.00 2.29
N LEU A 82 -23.90 8.32 3.05
CA LEU A 82 -22.68 8.87 3.63
C LEU A 82 -21.45 8.13 3.13
N THR A 83 -20.34 8.86 3.03
CA THR A 83 -19.02 8.34 2.69
C THR A 83 -18.00 8.86 3.68
N VAL A 84 -17.25 7.95 4.31
CA VAL A 84 -16.05 8.26 5.06
C VAL A 84 -14.88 8.36 4.08
N LEU A 85 -14.29 9.55 3.96
CA LEU A 85 -13.18 9.75 3.05
C LEU A 85 -11.96 8.95 3.51
N HIS A 86 -11.29 8.29 2.55
CA HIS A 86 -10.16 7.40 2.81
C HIS A 86 -10.44 6.21 3.76
N GLY A 87 -11.69 5.98 4.18
CA GLY A 87 -12.03 4.94 5.17
C GLY A 87 -11.72 3.51 4.71
N GLY A 88 -11.91 3.20 3.43
CA GLY A 88 -11.61 1.86 2.89
C GLY A 88 -10.11 1.58 2.85
N LEU A 89 -9.32 2.59 2.44
CA LEU A 89 -7.86 2.48 2.44
C LEU A 89 -7.34 2.37 3.88
N LEU A 90 -7.97 3.09 4.80
CA LEU A 90 -7.65 3.07 6.21
C LEU A 90 -7.80 1.67 6.82
N GLU A 91 -8.97 1.07 6.64
CA GLU A 91 -9.29 -0.27 7.12
C GLU A 91 -8.28 -1.29 6.59
N HIS A 92 -7.96 -1.18 5.29
CA HIS A 92 -6.92 -2.01 4.68
C HIS A 92 -5.55 -1.82 5.34
N LEU A 93 -5.08 -0.58 5.50
CA LEU A 93 -3.77 -0.30 6.09
C LEU A 93 -3.67 -0.67 7.58
N ALA A 94 -4.80 -0.67 8.29
CA ALA A 94 -4.93 -1.14 9.68
C ALA A 94 -4.90 -2.67 9.79
N SER A 95 -5.24 -3.38 8.70
CA SER A 95 -5.49 -4.81 8.75
C SER A 95 -4.21 -5.61 9.10
N PRO A 96 -4.35 -6.71 9.89
CA PRO A 96 -3.23 -7.60 10.16
C PRO A 96 -2.69 -8.26 8.88
N GLU A 97 -3.54 -8.43 7.87
CA GLU A 97 -3.19 -8.95 6.56
C GLU A 97 -2.22 -8.02 5.83
N HIS A 98 -2.52 -6.72 5.77
CA HIS A 98 -1.62 -5.72 5.19
C HIS A 98 -0.30 -5.63 5.95
N LYS A 99 -0.32 -5.71 7.29
CA LYS A 99 0.91 -5.74 8.10
C LYS A 99 1.81 -6.91 7.72
N LYS A 100 1.24 -8.12 7.59
CA LYS A 100 1.96 -9.33 7.16
C LYS A 100 2.47 -9.19 5.72
N ALA A 101 1.63 -8.73 4.80
CA ALA A 101 1.98 -8.52 3.40
C ALA A 101 3.11 -7.49 3.25
N THR A 102 3.04 -6.36 3.97
CA THR A 102 4.07 -5.33 4.00
C THR A 102 5.39 -5.87 4.54
N ASN A 103 5.37 -6.65 5.64
CA ASN A 103 6.58 -7.29 6.16
C ASN A 103 7.24 -8.20 5.12
N LYS A 104 6.44 -9.06 4.47
CA LYS A 104 6.89 -9.96 3.42
C LYS A 104 7.46 -9.18 2.23
N PHE A 105 6.70 -8.19 1.73
CA PHE A 105 7.08 -7.34 0.62
C PHE A 105 8.40 -6.60 0.88
N TRP A 106 8.61 -6.07 2.09
CA TRP A 106 9.86 -5.41 2.46
C TRP A 106 11.05 -6.37 2.42
N TRP A 107 10.87 -7.59 2.94
CA TRP A 107 11.93 -8.59 2.98
C TRP A 107 12.27 -9.12 1.58
N GLU A 108 11.26 -9.34 0.74
CA GLU A 108 11.41 -9.84 -0.62
C GLU A 108 12.07 -8.81 -1.55
N ASN A 109 11.68 -7.54 -1.47
CA ASN A 109 12.17 -6.47 -2.35
C ASN A 109 13.39 -5.70 -1.79
N LYS A 110 13.87 -6.09 -0.60
CA LYS A 110 14.98 -5.41 0.10
C LYS A 110 14.77 -3.90 0.17
N ALA A 111 13.56 -3.51 0.54
CA ALA A 111 13.17 -2.11 0.67
C ALA A 111 13.83 -1.46 1.91
N ASN A 112 13.96 -0.12 1.90
CA ASN A 112 14.55 0.62 3.00
C ASN A 112 13.69 0.47 4.28
N ALA A 113 14.28 -0.05 5.35
CA ALA A 113 13.61 -0.29 6.62
C ALA A 113 13.02 0.99 7.25
N GLN A 114 13.69 2.14 7.10
CA GLN A 114 13.23 3.43 7.64
C GLN A 114 11.91 3.90 7.03
N MET A 115 11.59 3.44 5.82
CA MET A 115 10.34 3.83 5.14
C MET A 115 9.16 2.95 5.56
N LYS A 116 9.41 1.78 6.14
CA LYS A 116 8.39 0.77 6.41
C LYS A 116 7.26 1.27 7.30
N GLU A 117 7.63 2.00 8.35
CA GLU A 117 6.67 2.51 9.34
C GLU A 117 5.69 3.51 8.73
N LYS A 118 6.08 4.21 7.66
CA LYS A 118 5.19 5.15 6.95
C LYS A 118 3.98 4.45 6.34
N PHE A 119 4.13 3.19 5.92
CA PHE A 119 3.10 2.40 5.23
C PHE A 119 2.28 1.50 6.16
N LEU A 120 2.51 1.56 7.48
CA LEU A 120 1.76 0.82 8.48
C LEU A 120 0.96 1.80 9.34
N ILE A 121 -0.34 1.55 9.50
CA ILE A 121 -1.14 2.30 10.48
C ILE A 121 -1.25 1.48 11.74
N SER A 122 -0.88 2.07 12.87
CA SER A 122 -1.05 1.47 14.18
C SER A 122 -2.44 1.80 14.73
N PRO A 123 -3.04 0.96 15.59
CA PRO A 123 -4.32 1.26 16.23
C PRO A 123 -4.31 2.57 17.04
N GLN A 124 -3.13 3.02 17.49
CA GLN A 124 -2.94 4.33 18.14
C GLN A 124 -3.20 5.52 17.20
N ASP A 125 -3.09 5.36 15.89
CA ASP A 125 -3.39 6.41 14.91
C ASP A 125 -4.90 6.72 14.86
N TYR A 126 -5.76 5.81 15.36
CA TYR A 126 -7.23 5.94 15.39
C TYR A 126 -7.80 6.33 16.75
N ALA A 127 -7.02 6.23 17.82
CA ALA A 127 -7.54 6.22 19.20
C ALA A 127 -7.47 7.58 19.91
N ARG A 128 -7.52 8.71 19.19
CA ARG A 128 -7.36 10.03 19.82
C ARG A 128 -8.32 11.08 19.28
#